data_AF-A0A1F7USI8-F1
#
_entry.id   AF-A0A1F7USI8-F1
#
_cell.length_a   1.000
_cell.length_b   1.000
_cell.length_c   1.000
_cell.angle_alpha   90.00
_cell.angle_beta   90.00
_cell.angle_gamma   90.00
#
_symmetry.space_group_name_H-M   'P 1'
#
loop_
_entity.id
_entity.type
_entity.pdbx_description
1 polymer ?
#
loop_
_entity_poly.entity_id
_entity_poly.type
_entity_poly.pdbx_seq_one_letter_code
_entity_poly.pdbx_strand_id
1 'polypeptide(L)'
;MRNMLNEHDIEGILKKMRNMEPPQNSLLRAKNRVMAFVREGDTHRQPMLERSSIFHLLIPKLRFKYMIVALILALVLGGGGTVAAAQNDLPGDALYGVKLASERVAERLVRSEETKVALDAKFADRRADEIVALEVKADAAVKSGALQDAEKFEKHMDRTAEQLKARITHSQERLAALKAKDTESSLKASAKLESRIDLWESKLAAVESATSREELKAKLAEVRGKVKELRAAFEKVQDEAADENGAKGRDEQSATGRVGAAENKLAALTDRRARILVEVNASGDAEAKAKFDESDKLYQEAVTLVAQAKAALEAKDWKLAWDKANSAFKAMVQFHGPMLRARVNAEVKEETREKREEIKEEVKERLESVIPEIRVRAREDLKARLDEQKETE
;
A
#
# COMPACT_ATOMS: atom_id res chain seq x y z
N MET A 1 -28.85 -33.97 -25.09
CA MET A 1 -29.28 -33.92 -23.67
C MET A 1 -28.11 -33.41 -22.85
N ARG A 2 -28.25 -32.21 -22.26
CA ARG A 2 -27.18 -31.51 -21.55
C ARG A 2 -27.37 -31.81 -20.06
N ASN A 3 -26.52 -32.63 -19.46
CA ASN A 3 -26.49 -32.85 -18.01
C ASN A 3 -26.05 -31.53 -17.35
N MET A 4 -27.00 -30.77 -16.84
CA MET A 4 -26.74 -29.66 -15.94
C MET A 4 -26.59 -30.24 -14.53
N LEU A 5 -25.39 -30.13 -13.97
CA LEU A 5 -25.16 -30.34 -12.54
C LEU A 5 -26.04 -29.35 -11.78
N ASN A 6 -26.86 -29.86 -10.85
CA ASN A 6 -27.78 -29.03 -10.09
C ASN A 6 -27.00 -28.22 -9.04
N GLU A 7 -27.56 -27.08 -8.63
CA GLU A 7 -26.98 -26.14 -7.66
C GLU A 7 -26.60 -26.83 -6.33
N HIS A 8 -27.34 -27.87 -5.96
CA HIS A 8 -27.10 -28.72 -4.80
C HIS A 8 -25.81 -29.58 -4.90
N ASP A 9 -25.35 -29.91 -6.12
CA ASP A 9 -24.10 -30.65 -6.34
C ASP A 9 -22.87 -29.76 -6.13
N ILE A 10 -23.00 -28.47 -6.48
CA ILE A 10 -21.94 -27.48 -6.35
C ILE A 10 -21.69 -27.15 -4.88
N GLU A 11 -22.75 -26.97 -4.08
CA GLU A 11 -22.62 -26.75 -2.64
C GLU A 11 -21.99 -27.96 -1.92
N GLY A 12 -22.31 -29.18 -2.35
CA GLY A 12 -21.71 -30.40 -1.81
C GLY A 12 -20.20 -30.48 -2.07
N ILE A 13 -19.75 -30.04 -3.26
CA ILE A 13 -18.34 -30.02 -3.64
C ILE A 13 -17.60 -28.90 -2.88
N LEU A 14 -18.17 -27.70 -2.80
CA LEU A 14 -17.58 -26.56 -2.09
C LEU A 14 -17.44 -26.83 -0.58
N LYS A 15 -18.42 -27.51 0.02
CA LYS A 15 -18.36 -27.93 1.43
C LYS A 15 -17.27 -28.98 1.68
N LYS A 16 -17.02 -29.89 0.72
CA LYS A 16 -15.90 -30.85 0.77
C LYS A 16 -14.54 -30.17 0.62
N MET A 17 -14.42 -29.15 -0.23
CA MET A 17 -13.15 -28.44 -0.44
C MET A 17 -12.78 -27.52 0.73
N ARG A 18 -13.77 -26.93 1.41
CA ARG A 18 -13.53 -26.06 2.59
C ARG A 18 -12.94 -26.81 3.79
N ASN A 19 -13.14 -28.13 3.86
CA ASN A 19 -12.69 -28.96 4.98
C ASN A 19 -11.46 -29.81 4.63
N MET A 20 -10.83 -29.61 3.46
CA MET A 20 -9.53 -30.23 3.16
C MET A 20 -8.42 -29.35 3.71
N GLU A 21 -7.78 -29.78 4.80
CA GLU A 21 -6.52 -29.18 5.20
C GLU A 21 -5.46 -29.43 4.11
N PRO A 22 -4.69 -28.41 3.70
CA PRO A 22 -3.66 -28.59 2.71
C PRO A 22 -2.57 -29.52 3.30
N PRO A 23 -2.16 -30.60 2.61
CA PRO A 23 -1.13 -31.47 3.12
C PRO A 23 0.18 -30.68 3.27
N GLN A 24 0.78 -30.73 4.46
CA GLN A 24 1.93 -29.91 4.88
C GLN A 24 3.13 -29.94 3.89
N ASN A 25 3.24 -31.00 3.07
CA ASN A 25 4.31 -31.19 2.08
C ASN A 25 4.00 -30.67 0.67
N SER A 26 2.92 -29.90 0.49
CA SER A 26 2.56 -29.29 -0.80
C SER A 26 3.49 -28.12 -1.19
N LEU A 27 3.92 -27.32 -0.22
CA LEU A 27 4.87 -26.22 -0.42
C LEU A 27 6.26 -26.72 -0.87
N LEU A 28 6.72 -27.84 -0.29
CA LEU A 28 8.00 -28.44 -0.60
C LEU A 28 8.03 -29.02 -2.03
N ARG A 29 6.91 -29.61 -2.48
CA ARG A 29 6.78 -30.11 -3.85
C ARG A 29 6.70 -28.99 -4.88
N ALA A 30 6.04 -27.87 -4.55
CA ALA A 30 6.01 -26.68 -5.41
C ALA A 30 7.42 -26.05 -5.52
N LYS A 31 8.10 -25.87 -4.38
CA LYS A 31 9.48 -25.38 -4.32
C LYS A 31 10.43 -26.27 -5.13
N ASN A 32 10.35 -27.59 -4.99
CA ASN A 32 11.24 -28.52 -5.68
C ASN A 32 11.01 -28.55 -7.21
N ARG A 33 9.77 -28.33 -7.70
CA ARG A 33 9.52 -28.22 -9.16
C ARG A 33 10.05 -26.94 -9.76
N VAL A 34 9.90 -25.83 -9.04
CA VAL A 34 10.46 -24.53 -9.47
C VAL A 34 11.99 -24.60 -9.47
N MET A 35 12.59 -25.21 -8.46
CA MET A 35 14.04 -25.38 -8.39
C MET A 35 14.58 -26.34 -9.46
N ALA A 36 13.83 -27.40 -9.82
CA ALA A 36 14.21 -28.29 -10.93
C ALA A 36 14.21 -27.56 -12.28
N PHE A 37 13.19 -26.74 -12.54
CA PHE A 37 13.09 -25.92 -13.75
C PHE A 37 14.22 -24.89 -13.86
N VAL A 38 14.66 -24.32 -12.73
CA VAL A 38 15.76 -23.35 -12.67
C VAL A 38 17.13 -24.03 -12.81
N ARG A 39 17.30 -25.28 -12.35
CA ARG A 39 18.57 -26.01 -12.43
C ARG A 39 18.88 -26.62 -13.80
N GLU A 40 17.85 -26.86 -14.62
CA GLU A 40 17.97 -27.53 -15.92
C GLU A 40 18.13 -26.53 -17.09
N GLY A 41 18.25 -25.24 -16.78
CA GLY A 41 18.28 -24.14 -17.75
C GLY A 41 19.65 -23.68 -18.24
N ASP A 42 20.76 -24.32 -17.84
CA ASP A 42 22.09 -23.89 -18.30
C ASP A 42 23.01 -25.05 -18.71
N THR A 43 23.56 -24.89 -19.92
CA THR A 43 24.62 -25.65 -20.62
C THR A 43 24.20 -26.88 -21.45
N HIS A 44 24.16 -26.72 -22.78
CA HIS A 44 25.12 -27.33 -23.74
C HIS A 44 24.73 -26.98 -25.20
N ARG A 45 25.75 -26.58 -26.00
CA ARG A 45 25.63 -26.20 -27.42
C ARG A 45 25.88 -27.41 -28.36
N GLN A 46 25.30 -27.32 -29.56
CA GLN A 46 25.63 -27.96 -30.87
C GLN A 46 24.74 -29.15 -31.35
N PRO A 47 24.76 -29.55 -32.66
CA PRO A 47 23.93 -28.97 -33.72
C PRO A 47 23.22 -30.03 -34.62
N MET A 48 22.43 -29.53 -35.59
CA MET A 48 21.95 -30.21 -36.83
C MET A 48 21.09 -31.48 -36.75
N LEU A 49 19.83 -31.34 -37.20
CA LEU A 49 19.15 -32.12 -38.27
C LEU A 49 17.70 -31.62 -38.32
N GLU A 50 17.42 -30.63 -39.16
CA GLU A 50 16.81 -30.77 -40.49
C GLU A 50 15.38 -31.34 -40.50
N ARG A 51 14.47 -30.57 -41.12
CA ARG A 51 13.14 -30.93 -41.66
C ARG A 51 11.95 -30.96 -40.69
N SER A 52 11.17 -29.88 -40.68
CA SER A 52 10.00 -29.80 -41.59
C SER A 52 9.32 -28.43 -41.53
N SER A 53 9.06 -27.94 -42.73
CA SER A 53 8.71 -26.57 -43.08
C SER A 53 7.19 -26.39 -43.11
N ILE A 54 6.57 -26.11 -41.96
CA ILE A 54 5.12 -25.77 -41.91
C ILE A 54 4.83 -24.59 -40.95
N PHE A 55 5.71 -24.29 -39.99
CA PHE A 55 5.37 -23.35 -38.91
C PHE A 55 5.57 -21.85 -39.22
N HIS A 56 6.12 -21.48 -40.37
CA HIS A 56 6.33 -20.07 -40.72
C HIS A 56 5.18 -19.40 -41.48
N LEU A 57 4.11 -20.13 -41.83
CA LEU A 57 3.07 -19.57 -42.70
C LEU A 57 1.84 -18.99 -41.98
N LEU A 58 1.64 -19.18 -40.67
CA LEU A 58 0.34 -18.85 -40.06
C LEU A 58 0.34 -17.87 -38.88
N ILE A 59 1.44 -17.25 -38.46
CA ILE A 59 1.36 -16.34 -37.31
C ILE A 59 2.40 -15.21 -37.30
N PRO A 60 2.12 -14.05 -37.92
CA PRO A 60 2.91 -12.85 -37.69
C PRO A 60 2.37 -12.07 -36.47
N LYS A 61 3.28 -11.76 -35.54
CA LYS A 61 3.31 -10.62 -34.59
C LYS A 61 2.15 -10.38 -33.61
N LEU A 62 1.03 -11.10 -33.66
CA LEU A 62 -0.09 -10.92 -32.70
C LEU A 62 0.09 -11.66 -31.37
N ARG A 63 0.92 -12.71 -31.29
CA ARG A 63 0.91 -13.64 -30.15
C ARG A 63 1.52 -13.13 -28.84
N PHE A 64 2.46 -12.18 -28.85
CA PHE A 64 3.12 -11.78 -27.60
C PHE A 64 2.19 -11.04 -26.63
N LYS A 65 1.29 -10.21 -27.15
CA LYS A 65 0.29 -9.47 -26.34
C LYS A 65 -0.75 -10.40 -25.74
N TYR A 66 -1.21 -11.41 -26.49
CA TYR A 66 -2.20 -12.38 -26.01
C TYR A 66 -1.60 -13.48 -25.14
N MET A 67 -0.30 -13.76 -25.28
CA MET A 67 0.42 -14.71 -24.44
C MET A 67 0.59 -14.19 -23.01
N ILE A 68 0.88 -12.89 -22.82
CA ILE A 68 0.91 -12.27 -21.49
C ILE A 68 -0.47 -12.28 -20.86
N VAL A 69 -1.53 -11.95 -21.63
CA VAL A 69 -2.91 -11.99 -21.15
C VAL A 69 -3.34 -13.43 -20.82
N ALA A 70 -2.95 -14.42 -21.61
CA ALA A 70 -3.22 -15.83 -21.35
C ALA A 70 -2.43 -16.37 -20.14
N LEU A 71 -1.19 -15.90 -19.93
CA LEU A 71 -0.37 -16.23 -18.76
C LEU A 71 -0.95 -15.59 -17.49
N ILE A 72 -1.41 -14.34 -17.57
CA ILE A 72 -2.11 -13.64 -16.49
C ILE A 72 -3.44 -14.34 -16.19
N LEU A 73 -4.22 -14.72 -17.20
CA LEU A 73 -5.44 -15.51 -17.02
C LEU A 73 -5.13 -16.87 -16.41
N ALA A 74 -4.05 -17.55 -16.81
CA ALA A 74 -3.62 -18.81 -16.22
C ALA A 74 -3.13 -18.63 -14.77
N LEU A 75 -2.47 -17.52 -14.43
CA LEU A 75 -2.07 -17.18 -13.05
C LEU A 75 -3.28 -16.84 -12.17
N VAL A 76 -4.24 -16.08 -12.70
CA VAL A 76 -5.46 -15.64 -12.01
C VAL A 76 -6.41 -16.82 -11.80
N LEU A 77 -6.56 -17.69 -12.80
CA LEU A 77 -7.41 -18.89 -12.73
C LEU A 77 -6.72 -20.06 -12.00
N GLY A 78 -5.38 -20.09 -11.98
CA GLY A 78 -4.58 -21.13 -11.30
C GLY A 78 -4.32 -20.88 -9.82
N GLY A 79 -4.49 -19.66 -9.32
CA GLY A 79 -4.38 -19.38 -7.89
C GLY A 79 -4.56 -17.90 -7.53
N GLY A 80 -5.54 -17.60 -6.67
CA GLY A 80 -5.82 -16.24 -6.17
C GLY A 80 -4.65 -15.52 -5.48
N GLY A 81 -3.54 -16.23 -5.19
CA GLY A 81 -2.31 -15.65 -4.66
C GLY A 81 -1.60 -14.66 -5.60
N THR A 82 -1.79 -14.79 -6.91
CA THR A 82 -1.14 -13.90 -7.90
C THR A 82 -1.81 -12.53 -7.98
N VAL A 83 -3.15 -12.49 -7.87
CA VAL A 83 -3.93 -11.26 -7.73
C VAL A 83 -3.61 -10.58 -6.40
N ALA A 84 -3.45 -11.37 -5.32
CA ALA A 84 -3.10 -10.86 -4.01
C ALA A 84 -1.69 -10.23 -3.98
N ALA A 85 -0.69 -10.92 -4.56
CA ALA A 85 0.67 -10.39 -4.70
C ALA A 85 0.68 -9.09 -5.52
N ALA A 86 -0.05 -9.07 -6.64
CA ALA A 86 -0.16 -7.89 -7.50
C ALA A 86 -0.77 -6.67 -6.79
N GLN A 87 -1.47 -6.81 -5.64
CA GLN A 87 -2.00 -5.65 -4.93
C GLN A 87 -0.90 -4.78 -4.29
N ASN A 88 0.28 -5.33 -4.04
CA ASN A 88 1.40 -4.62 -3.41
C ASN A 88 2.38 -4.01 -4.44
N ASP A 89 2.29 -4.40 -5.71
CA ASP A 89 3.17 -3.93 -6.79
C ASP A 89 2.99 -2.43 -7.07
N LEU A 90 4.09 -1.69 -7.17
CA LEU A 90 4.12 -0.29 -7.59
C LEU A 90 4.14 -0.16 -9.11
N PRO A 91 3.82 1.02 -9.67
CA PRO A 91 4.01 1.25 -11.08
C PRO A 91 5.47 1.01 -11.48
N GLY A 92 5.68 0.13 -12.46
CA GLY A 92 7.00 -0.35 -12.86
C GLY A 92 7.29 -1.80 -12.44
N ASP A 93 6.58 -2.32 -11.43
CA ASP A 93 6.72 -3.70 -10.97
C ASP A 93 6.00 -4.69 -11.89
N ALA A 94 6.45 -5.95 -11.87
CA ALA A 94 6.11 -6.97 -12.86
C ALA A 94 4.59 -7.29 -12.95
N LEU A 95 3.87 -7.29 -11.83
CA LEU A 95 2.45 -7.63 -11.75
C LEU A 95 1.55 -6.39 -11.67
N TYR A 96 2.10 -5.18 -11.81
CA TYR A 96 1.28 -3.95 -11.78
C TYR A 96 0.22 -3.91 -12.90
N GLY A 97 0.52 -4.50 -14.06
CA GLY A 97 -0.48 -4.68 -15.12
C GLY A 97 -1.67 -5.55 -14.70
N VAL A 98 -1.42 -6.57 -13.87
CA VAL A 98 -2.44 -7.46 -13.29
C VAL A 98 -3.30 -6.70 -12.28
N LYS A 99 -2.68 -5.85 -11.43
CA LYS A 99 -3.40 -4.94 -10.54
C LYS A 99 -4.41 -4.13 -11.32
N LEU A 100 -3.97 -3.37 -12.33
CA LEU A 100 -4.86 -2.52 -13.14
C LEU A 100 -5.96 -3.31 -13.87
N ALA A 101 -5.66 -4.53 -14.33
CA ALA A 101 -6.66 -5.40 -14.95
C ALA A 101 -7.74 -5.83 -13.94
N SER A 102 -7.34 -6.21 -12.73
CA SER A 102 -8.27 -6.59 -11.66
C SER A 102 -9.20 -5.43 -11.25
N GLU A 103 -8.67 -4.20 -11.23
CA GLU A 103 -9.45 -3.00 -10.94
C GLU A 103 -10.52 -2.73 -12.00
N ARG A 104 -10.18 -2.83 -13.30
CA ARG A 104 -11.14 -2.70 -14.41
C ARG A 104 -12.25 -3.75 -14.38
N VAL A 105 -11.93 -4.98 -13.95
CA VAL A 105 -12.94 -6.03 -13.78
C VAL A 105 -13.89 -5.65 -12.65
N ALA A 106 -13.38 -5.19 -11.52
CA ALA A 106 -14.21 -4.73 -10.40
C ALA A 106 -15.15 -3.58 -10.83
N GLU A 107 -14.65 -2.61 -11.59
CA GLU A 107 -15.47 -1.49 -12.12
C GLU A 107 -16.64 -1.97 -12.98
N ARG A 108 -16.43 -2.99 -13.81
CA ARG A 108 -17.47 -3.53 -14.69
C ARG A 108 -18.52 -4.36 -13.94
N LEU A 109 -18.14 -4.96 -12.82
CA LEU A 109 -19.04 -5.79 -12.01
C LEU A 109 -19.91 -4.96 -11.06
N VAL A 110 -19.44 -3.80 -10.61
CA VAL A 110 -20.20 -2.92 -9.71
C VAL A 110 -21.31 -2.18 -10.47
N ARG A 111 -22.58 -2.42 -10.07
CA ARG A 111 -23.76 -1.84 -10.73
C ARG A 111 -24.28 -0.55 -10.10
N SER A 112 -24.37 -0.50 -8.76
CA SER A 112 -24.90 0.67 -8.03
C SER A 112 -23.93 1.84 -8.03
N GLU A 113 -24.42 3.06 -8.26
CA GLU A 113 -23.58 4.27 -8.25
C GLU A 113 -22.93 4.53 -6.88
N GLU A 114 -23.58 4.21 -5.77
CA GLU A 114 -23.03 4.36 -4.41
C GLU A 114 -21.78 3.49 -4.23
N THR A 115 -21.85 2.22 -4.64
CA THR A 115 -20.71 1.30 -4.58
C THR A 115 -19.62 1.70 -5.57
N LYS A 116 -19.94 2.36 -6.70
CA LYS A 116 -18.93 2.90 -7.61
C LYS A 116 -18.15 4.05 -6.96
N VAL A 117 -18.82 4.95 -6.24
CA VAL A 117 -18.14 5.99 -5.45
C VAL A 117 -17.16 5.34 -4.47
N ALA A 118 -17.59 4.34 -3.70
CA ALA A 118 -16.71 3.62 -2.77
C ALA A 118 -15.54 2.91 -3.48
N LEU A 119 -15.76 2.39 -4.69
CA LEU A 119 -14.73 1.72 -5.48
C LEU A 119 -13.70 2.70 -6.06
N ASP A 120 -14.13 3.82 -6.62
CA ASP A 120 -13.22 4.86 -7.10
C ASP A 120 -12.40 5.46 -5.97
N ALA A 121 -13.06 5.67 -4.84
CA ALA A 121 -12.40 6.00 -3.61
C ALA A 121 -11.31 4.93 -3.32
N LYS A 122 -11.65 3.63 -3.30
CA LYS A 122 -10.70 2.52 -3.07
C LYS A 122 -9.44 2.63 -3.94
N PHE A 123 -9.62 2.92 -5.21
CA PHE A 123 -8.49 3.04 -6.13
C PHE A 123 -7.71 4.33 -5.93
N ALA A 124 -8.36 5.45 -5.62
CA ALA A 124 -7.70 6.69 -5.23
C ALA A 124 -6.81 6.52 -3.98
N ASP A 125 -7.25 5.80 -2.95
CA ASP A 125 -6.38 5.48 -1.80
C ASP A 125 -5.10 4.79 -2.24
N ARG A 126 -5.23 3.78 -3.12
CA ARG A 126 -4.08 3.04 -3.63
C ARG A 126 -3.15 3.94 -4.43
N ARG A 127 -3.68 4.83 -5.27
CA ARG A 127 -2.84 5.79 -6.01
C ARG A 127 -2.10 6.72 -5.05
N ALA A 128 -2.77 7.22 -4.00
CA ALA A 128 -2.14 8.05 -2.99
C ALA A 128 -1.04 7.30 -2.22
N ASP A 129 -1.26 6.03 -1.88
CA ASP A 129 -0.23 5.16 -1.27
C ASP A 129 0.95 4.91 -2.20
N GLU A 130 0.68 4.67 -3.48
CA GLU A 130 1.72 4.45 -4.50
C GLU A 130 2.58 5.70 -4.70
N ILE A 131 2.01 6.90 -4.69
CA ILE A 131 2.77 8.17 -4.74
C ILE A 131 3.71 8.27 -3.53
N VAL A 132 3.22 8.02 -2.32
CA VAL A 132 4.05 8.05 -1.11
C VAL A 132 5.20 7.05 -1.19
N ALA A 133 4.92 5.81 -1.58
CA ALA A 133 5.92 4.76 -1.70
C ALA A 133 6.96 5.05 -2.80
N LEU A 134 6.53 5.62 -3.93
CA LEU A 134 7.42 6.03 -5.01
C LEU A 134 8.32 7.18 -4.59
N GLU A 135 7.84 8.14 -3.79
CA GLU A 135 8.69 9.23 -3.29
C GLU A 135 9.77 8.70 -2.33
N VAL A 136 9.43 7.76 -1.44
CA VAL A 136 10.42 7.11 -0.56
C VAL A 136 11.49 6.38 -1.39
N LYS A 137 11.08 5.62 -2.40
CA LYS A 137 12.04 4.93 -3.30
C LYS A 137 12.89 5.90 -4.10
N ALA A 138 12.30 7.01 -4.55
CA ALA A 138 12.99 8.05 -5.31
C ALA A 138 14.04 8.77 -4.45
N ASP A 139 13.71 9.17 -3.22
CA ASP A 139 14.64 9.77 -2.27
C ASP A 139 15.79 8.83 -1.92
N ALA A 140 15.49 7.54 -1.66
CA ALA A 140 16.52 6.52 -1.43
C ALA A 140 17.47 6.36 -2.64
N ALA A 141 16.93 6.33 -3.86
CA ALA A 141 17.72 6.24 -5.08
C ALA A 141 18.62 7.47 -5.29
N VAL A 142 18.14 8.67 -4.97
CA VAL A 142 18.96 9.90 -5.00
C VAL A 142 20.10 9.80 -3.99
N LYS A 143 19.81 9.40 -2.74
CA LYS A 143 20.83 9.25 -1.68
C LYS A 143 21.89 8.20 -2.00
N SER A 144 21.53 7.15 -2.75
CA SER A 144 22.46 6.10 -3.18
C SER A 144 23.16 6.40 -4.52
N GLY A 145 22.86 7.52 -5.19
CA GLY A 145 23.42 7.88 -6.49
C GLY A 145 22.81 7.14 -7.70
N ALA A 146 21.71 6.41 -7.52
CA ALA A 146 21.00 5.68 -8.57
C ALA A 146 20.04 6.60 -9.36
N LEU A 147 20.58 7.63 -10.00
CA LEU A 147 19.80 8.71 -10.63
C LEU A 147 18.82 8.24 -11.72
N GLN A 148 19.15 7.18 -12.46
CA GLN A 148 18.25 6.62 -13.48
C GLN A 148 17.00 5.96 -12.87
N ASP A 149 17.13 5.33 -11.70
CA ASP A 149 16.00 4.71 -11.03
C ASP A 149 15.15 5.76 -10.33
N ALA A 150 15.78 6.79 -9.77
CA ALA A 150 15.09 7.99 -9.30
C ALA A 150 14.19 8.55 -10.42
N GLU A 151 14.74 8.81 -11.62
CA GLU A 151 14.00 9.35 -12.78
C GLU A 151 12.81 8.46 -13.20
N LYS A 152 12.98 7.12 -13.17
CA LYS A 152 11.88 6.18 -13.45
C LYS A 152 10.76 6.32 -12.41
N PHE A 153 11.10 6.37 -11.12
CA PHE A 153 10.12 6.53 -10.06
C PHE A 153 9.34 7.85 -10.18
N GLU A 154 9.99 8.94 -10.61
CA GLU A 154 9.29 10.23 -10.86
C GLU A 154 8.26 10.09 -11.98
N LYS A 155 8.65 9.51 -13.12
CA LYS A 155 7.72 9.25 -14.25
C LYS A 155 6.55 8.37 -13.84
N HIS A 156 6.79 7.41 -12.94
CA HIS A 156 5.75 6.57 -12.38
C HIS A 156 4.82 7.36 -11.46
N MET A 157 5.35 8.24 -10.62
CA MET A 157 4.58 9.07 -9.72
C MET A 157 3.72 10.09 -10.46
N ASP A 158 4.23 10.68 -11.53
CA ASP A 158 3.48 11.55 -12.43
C ASP A 158 2.21 10.88 -12.96
N ARG A 159 2.35 9.68 -13.53
CA ARG A 159 1.22 8.91 -14.04
C ARG A 159 0.24 8.53 -12.93
N THR A 160 0.76 8.28 -11.72
CA THR A 160 -0.03 7.89 -10.56
C THR A 160 -0.83 9.08 -10.01
N ALA A 161 -0.25 10.29 -10.03
CA ALA A 161 -0.93 11.54 -9.69
C ALA A 161 -2.10 11.82 -10.66
N GLU A 162 -1.89 11.64 -11.97
CA GLU A 162 -2.98 11.76 -12.96
C GLU A 162 -4.09 10.72 -12.74
N GLN A 163 -3.72 9.47 -12.41
CA GLN A 163 -4.71 8.44 -12.08
C GLN A 163 -5.49 8.81 -10.82
N LEU A 164 -4.82 9.33 -9.78
CA LEU A 164 -5.48 9.77 -8.55
C LEU A 164 -6.48 10.90 -8.83
N LYS A 165 -6.03 11.91 -9.58
CA LYS A 165 -6.87 13.03 -10.02
C LYS A 165 -8.12 12.54 -10.75
N ALA A 166 -7.96 11.65 -11.73
CA ALA A 166 -9.10 11.09 -12.46
C ALA A 166 -10.11 10.37 -11.56
N ARG A 167 -9.63 9.59 -10.56
CA ARG A 167 -10.49 8.90 -9.59
C ARG A 167 -11.26 9.85 -8.67
N ILE A 168 -10.61 10.94 -8.24
CA ILE A 168 -11.25 11.98 -7.42
C ILE A 168 -12.35 12.67 -8.23
N THR A 169 -12.05 13.08 -9.47
CA THR A 169 -13.04 13.68 -10.38
C THR A 169 -14.23 12.75 -10.61
N HIS A 170 -13.97 11.48 -10.90
CA HIS A 170 -15.00 10.44 -11.06
C HIS A 170 -15.87 10.27 -9.80
N SER A 171 -15.28 10.38 -8.62
CA SER A 171 -16.02 10.32 -7.35
C SER A 171 -16.89 11.56 -7.16
N GLN A 172 -16.38 12.74 -7.51
CA GLN A 172 -17.09 14.02 -7.44
C GLN A 172 -18.30 14.05 -8.39
N GLU A 173 -18.11 13.65 -9.65
CA GLU A 173 -19.18 13.60 -10.66
C GLU A 173 -20.29 12.62 -10.25
N ARG A 174 -19.93 11.44 -9.73
CA ARG A 174 -20.91 10.46 -9.26
C ARG A 174 -21.64 10.92 -8.01
N LEU A 175 -20.95 11.59 -7.09
CA LEU A 175 -21.60 12.16 -5.90
C LEU A 175 -22.61 13.25 -6.32
N ALA A 176 -22.27 14.11 -7.28
CA ALA A 176 -23.20 15.09 -7.83
C ALA A 176 -24.39 14.43 -8.54
N ALA A 177 -24.16 13.35 -9.30
CA ALA A 177 -25.22 12.61 -9.98
C ALA A 177 -26.14 11.85 -9.01
N LEU A 178 -25.60 11.31 -7.92
CA LEU A 178 -26.38 10.70 -6.82
C LEU A 178 -27.23 11.75 -6.12
N LYS A 179 -26.63 12.89 -5.77
CA LYS A 179 -27.34 14.03 -5.17
C LYS A 179 -28.55 14.47 -6.00
N ALA A 180 -28.41 14.53 -7.33
CA ALA A 180 -29.51 14.91 -8.22
C ALA A 180 -30.68 13.89 -8.26
N LYS A 181 -30.47 12.66 -7.77
CA LYS A 181 -31.47 11.58 -7.81
C LYS A 181 -32.06 11.27 -6.46
N ASP A 182 -31.22 11.18 -5.43
CA ASP A 182 -31.61 10.77 -4.08
C ASP A 182 -30.59 11.26 -3.03
N THR A 183 -31.07 12.11 -2.12
CA THR A 183 -30.27 12.67 -1.02
C THR A 183 -29.76 11.57 -0.07
N GLU A 184 -30.53 10.48 0.14
CA GLU A 184 -30.12 9.39 1.03
C GLU A 184 -28.95 8.58 0.47
N SER A 185 -29.04 8.16 -0.80
CA SER A 185 -27.94 7.49 -1.51
C SER A 185 -26.69 8.38 -1.59
N SER A 186 -26.88 9.69 -1.78
CA SER A 186 -25.79 10.66 -1.76
C SER A 186 -25.10 10.72 -0.39
N LEU A 187 -25.85 10.75 0.72
CA LEU A 187 -25.30 10.70 2.08
C LEU A 187 -24.55 9.39 2.37
N LYS A 188 -25.11 8.25 1.97
CA LYS A 188 -24.44 6.94 2.14
C LYS A 188 -23.12 6.89 1.36
N ALA A 189 -23.11 7.41 0.14
CA ALA A 189 -21.91 7.49 -0.69
C ALA A 189 -20.89 8.49 -0.13
N SER A 190 -21.34 9.67 0.32
CA SER A 190 -20.50 10.73 0.88
C SER A 190 -19.81 10.25 2.18
N ALA A 191 -20.52 9.53 3.06
CA ALA A 191 -19.96 8.94 4.28
C ALA A 191 -18.79 7.97 4.01
N LYS A 192 -18.75 7.33 2.83
CA LYS A 192 -17.61 6.48 2.43
C LYS A 192 -16.39 7.28 1.99
N LEU A 193 -16.56 8.55 1.59
CA LEU A 193 -15.48 9.43 1.14
C LEU A 193 -14.85 10.23 2.29
N GLU A 194 -15.62 10.55 3.33
CA GLU A 194 -15.26 11.46 4.42
C GLU A 194 -13.84 11.24 4.96
N SER A 195 -13.54 10.05 5.50
CA SER A 195 -12.22 9.78 6.09
C SER A 195 -11.07 9.62 5.09
N ARG A 196 -11.39 9.61 3.79
CA ARG A 196 -10.46 9.33 2.70
C ARG A 196 -10.00 10.61 2.04
N ILE A 197 -10.90 11.59 1.91
CA ILE A 197 -10.60 12.97 1.48
C ILE A 197 -9.47 13.55 2.36
N ASP A 198 -9.65 13.52 3.67
CA ASP A 198 -8.64 14.03 4.60
C ASP A 198 -7.32 13.24 4.53
N LEU A 199 -7.39 11.92 4.35
CA LEU A 199 -6.21 11.07 4.21
C LEU A 199 -5.42 11.42 2.93
N TRP A 200 -6.11 11.70 1.82
CA TRP A 200 -5.49 12.17 0.60
C TRP A 200 -4.85 13.53 0.78
N GLU A 201 -5.53 14.48 1.42
CA GLU A 201 -4.95 15.80 1.71
C GLU A 201 -3.66 15.67 2.52
N SER A 202 -3.66 14.82 3.56
CA SER A 202 -2.49 14.59 4.41
C SER A 202 -1.33 13.95 3.63
N LYS A 203 -1.59 12.88 2.87
CA LYS A 203 -0.56 12.18 2.07
C LYS A 203 0.04 13.09 1.00
N LEU A 204 -0.81 13.78 0.25
CA LEU A 204 -0.37 14.67 -0.83
C LEU A 204 0.45 15.84 -0.29
N ALA A 205 0.01 16.46 0.81
CA ALA A 205 0.78 17.53 1.45
C ALA A 205 2.14 17.05 1.97
N ALA A 206 2.22 15.82 2.50
CA ALA A 206 3.49 15.25 2.96
C ALA A 206 4.47 15.05 1.80
N VAL A 207 4.03 14.45 0.69
CA VAL A 207 4.87 14.25 -0.50
C VAL A 207 5.28 15.59 -1.12
N GLU A 208 4.35 16.54 -1.24
CA GLU A 208 4.63 17.89 -1.76
C GLU A 208 5.69 18.63 -0.94
N SER A 209 5.66 18.47 0.40
CA SER A 209 6.66 19.07 1.29
C SER A 209 8.02 18.36 1.27
N ALA A 210 8.04 17.06 0.97
CA ALA A 210 9.25 16.25 0.97
C ALA A 210 10.00 16.36 -0.37
N THR A 211 9.27 16.53 -1.47
CA THR A 211 9.86 16.53 -2.80
C THR A 211 10.52 17.87 -3.12
N SER A 212 11.69 17.83 -3.76
CA SER A 212 12.38 19.02 -4.28
C SER A 212 11.96 19.38 -5.71
N ARG A 213 11.07 18.59 -6.31
CA ARG A 213 10.71 18.63 -7.73
C ARG A 213 9.51 19.55 -7.99
N GLU A 214 9.74 20.66 -8.66
CA GLU A 214 8.69 21.67 -8.92
C GLU A 214 7.55 21.16 -9.83
N GLU A 215 7.84 20.36 -10.85
CA GLU A 215 6.79 19.81 -11.73
C GLU A 215 5.85 18.86 -10.98
N LEU A 216 6.40 17.99 -10.12
CA LEU A 216 5.61 17.09 -9.31
C LEU A 216 4.79 17.86 -8.27
N LYS A 217 5.38 18.87 -7.60
CA LYS A 217 4.64 19.75 -6.69
C LYS A 217 3.44 20.39 -7.37
N ALA A 218 3.60 20.90 -8.60
CA ALA A 218 2.51 21.51 -9.35
C ALA A 218 1.36 20.52 -9.61
N LYS A 219 1.67 19.27 -9.99
CA LYS A 219 0.67 18.22 -10.19
C LYS A 219 -0.01 17.81 -8.88
N LEU A 220 0.75 17.64 -7.79
CA LEU A 220 0.20 17.31 -6.48
C LEU A 220 -0.70 18.44 -5.95
N ALA A 221 -0.34 19.70 -6.19
CA ALA A 221 -1.17 20.85 -5.88
C ALA A 221 -2.48 20.84 -6.67
N GLU A 222 -2.44 20.48 -7.96
CA GLU A 222 -3.65 20.29 -8.76
C GLU A 222 -4.55 19.18 -8.21
N VAL A 223 -3.97 18.02 -7.87
CA VAL A 223 -4.71 16.91 -7.26
C VAL A 223 -5.33 17.35 -5.93
N ARG A 224 -4.60 18.07 -5.08
CA ARG A 224 -5.13 18.65 -3.84
C ARG A 224 -6.27 19.64 -4.10
N GLY A 225 -6.20 20.43 -5.18
CA GLY A 225 -7.30 21.26 -5.65
C GLY A 225 -8.57 20.44 -5.90
N LYS A 226 -8.44 19.30 -6.59
CA LYS A 226 -9.56 18.36 -6.80
C LYS A 226 -10.06 17.71 -5.51
N VAL A 227 -9.18 17.39 -4.56
CA VAL A 227 -9.61 16.90 -3.25
C VAL A 227 -10.43 17.97 -2.50
N LYS A 228 -10.04 19.25 -2.57
CA LYS A 228 -10.81 20.37 -1.99
C LYS A 228 -12.17 20.56 -2.67
N GLU A 229 -12.23 20.46 -3.99
CA GLU A 229 -13.51 20.52 -4.73
C GLU A 229 -14.44 19.38 -4.31
N LEU A 230 -13.92 18.15 -4.18
CA LEU A 230 -14.67 17.01 -3.69
C LEU A 230 -15.12 17.19 -2.23
N ARG A 231 -14.27 17.75 -1.38
CA ARG A 231 -14.61 18.11 0.01
C ARG A 231 -15.77 19.09 0.06
N ALA A 232 -15.72 20.16 -0.73
CA ALA A 232 -16.81 21.14 -0.80
C ALA A 232 -18.11 20.52 -1.31
N ALA A 233 -18.04 19.58 -2.27
CA ALA A 233 -19.21 18.83 -2.73
C ALA A 233 -19.79 17.93 -1.63
N PHE A 234 -18.92 17.27 -0.85
CA PHE A 234 -19.29 16.48 0.31
C PHE A 234 -19.95 17.32 1.40
N GLU A 235 -19.35 18.46 1.77
CA GLU A 235 -19.89 19.39 2.78
C GLU A 235 -21.27 19.90 2.36
N LYS A 236 -21.46 20.30 1.10
CA LYS A 236 -22.78 20.66 0.57
C LYS A 236 -23.83 19.55 0.69
N VAL A 237 -23.44 18.29 0.47
CA VAL A 237 -24.36 17.16 0.66
C VAL A 237 -24.72 16.99 2.14
N GLN A 238 -23.79 17.23 3.05
CA GLN A 238 -24.05 17.18 4.49
C GLN A 238 -24.91 18.35 4.98
N ASP A 239 -24.63 19.57 4.52
CA ASP A 239 -25.35 20.78 4.92
C ASP A 239 -26.79 20.79 4.38
N GLU A 240 -26.99 20.42 3.12
CA GLU A 240 -28.35 20.34 2.54
C GLU A 240 -29.14 19.15 3.10
N ALA A 241 -28.47 18.06 3.48
CA ALA A 241 -29.12 17.03 4.28
C ALA A 241 -29.48 17.53 5.68
N ALA A 242 -28.68 18.42 6.28
CA ALA A 242 -29.01 19.05 7.54
C ALA A 242 -30.22 20.00 7.42
N ASP A 243 -30.44 20.59 6.24
CA ASP A 243 -31.58 21.47 5.94
C ASP A 243 -32.85 20.69 5.51
N GLU A 244 -32.75 19.67 4.65
CA GLU A 244 -33.88 18.81 4.23
C GLU A 244 -34.34 17.84 5.35
N ASN A 245 -33.41 17.36 6.19
CA ASN A 245 -33.70 16.49 7.34
C ASN A 245 -33.56 17.20 8.70
N GLY A 246 -33.53 18.53 8.74
CA GLY A 246 -33.44 19.33 9.97
C GLY A 246 -34.45 18.97 11.06
N ALA A 247 -35.56 18.31 10.69
CA ALA A 247 -36.58 17.77 11.60
C ALA A 247 -36.75 16.24 11.58
N LYS A 248 -36.06 15.46 10.74
CA LYS A 248 -36.34 14.01 10.57
C LYS A 248 -35.15 13.05 10.70
N GLY A 249 -33.89 13.50 10.58
CA GLY A 249 -32.70 12.62 10.48
C GLY A 249 -31.77 12.59 11.70
N ARG A 250 -32.18 13.18 12.83
CA ARG A 250 -31.48 13.03 14.13
C ARG A 250 -32.23 12.04 15.00
N ASP A 251 -32.58 10.91 14.39
CA ASP A 251 -33.18 9.79 15.07
C ASP A 251 -32.10 8.93 15.75
N GLU A 252 -32.57 8.11 16.68
CA GLU A 252 -31.78 7.18 17.46
C GLU A 252 -30.95 6.23 16.58
N GLN A 253 -31.47 5.78 15.44
CA GLN A 253 -30.81 4.81 14.57
C GLN A 253 -29.57 5.42 13.91
N SER A 254 -29.69 6.65 13.41
CA SER A 254 -28.60 7.38 12.78
C SER A 254 -27.50 7.70 13.80
N ALA A 255 -27.86 8.27 14.95
CA ALA A 255 -26.92 8.55 16.03
C ALA A 255 -26.19 7.28 16.50
N THR A 256 -26.93 6.19 16.72
CA THR A 256 -26.37 4.90 17.16
C THR A 256 -25.40 4.34 16.12
N GLY A 257 -25.78 4.32 14.85
CA GLY A 257 -24.92 3.82 13.77
C GLY A 257 -23.61 4.60 13.66
N ARG A 258 -23.67 5.94 13.81
CA ARG A 258 -22.48 6.78 13.72
C ARG A 258 -21.56 6.66 14.92
N VAL A 259 -22.11 6.59 16.14
CA VAL A 259 -21.34 6.31 17.36
C VAL A 259 -20.66 4.95 17.26
N GLY A 260 -21.40 3.90 16.83
CA GLY A 260 -20.83 2.57 16.63
C GLY A 260 -19.72 2.52 15.56
N ALA A 261 -19.84 3.30 14.49
CA ALA A 261 -18.77 3.42 13.50
C ALA A 261 -17.51 4.09 14.09
N ALA A 262 -17.67 5.11 14.93
CA ALA A 262 -16.57 5.78 15.61
C ALA A 262 -15.86 4.83 16.59
N GLU A 263 -16.63 4.06 17.37
CA GLU A 263 -16.10 3.03 18.27
C GLU A 263 -15.25 1.99 17.56
N ASN A 264 -15.78 1.41 16.48
CA ASN A 264 -15.08 0.39 15.68
C ASN A 264 -13.77 0.93 15.10
N LYS A 265 -13.76 2.18 14.64
CA LYS A 265 -12.55 2.81 14.13
C LYS A 265 -11.54 3.11 15.23
N LEU A 266 -11.99 3.56 16.39
CA LEU A 266 -11.13 3.78 17.56
C LEU A 266 -10.47 2.48 18.02
N ALA A 267 -11.21 1.36 18.01
CA ALA A 267 -10.66 0.04 18.31
C ALA A 267 -9.53 -0.34 17.33
N ALA A 268 -9.76 -0.19 16.02
CA ALA A 268 -8.74 -0.46 15.01
C ALA A 268 -7.48 0.42 15.17
N LEU A 269 -7.65 1.68 15.59
CA LEU A 269 -6.53 2.59 15.87
C LEU A 269 -5.77 2.21 17.14
N THR A 270 -6.45 1.67 18.15
CA THR A 270 -5.84 1.23 19.40
C THR A 270 -4.79 0.15 19.15
N ASP A 271 -5.12 -0.86 18.35
CA ASP A 271 -4.20 -1.93 17.98
C ASP A 271 -3.01 -1.41 17.17
N ARG A 272 -3.29 -0.52 16.22
CA ARG A 272 -2.23 0.07 15.39
C ARG A 272 -1.28 0.93 16.22
N ARG A 273 -1.82 1.71 17.15
CA ARG A 273 -1.07 2.54 18.08
C ARG A 273 -0.14 1.68 18.93
N ALA A 274 -0.65 0.59 19.51
CA ALA A 274 0.14 -0.32 20.33
C ALA A 274 1.31 -0.94 19.56
N ARG A 275 1.08 -1.41 18.32
CA ARG A 275 2.17 -1.96 17.48
C ARG A 275 3.27 -0.95 17.20
N ILE A 276 2.91 0.24 16.73
CA ILE A 276 3.89 1.26 16.35
C ILE A 276 4.60 1.81 17.60
N LEU A 277 3.96 1.83 18.77
CA LEU A 277 4.64 2.20 20.03
C LEU A 277 5.81 1.26 20.33
N VAL A 278 5.64 -0.06 20.08
CA VAL A 278 6.72 -1.03 20.25
C VAL A 278 7.86 -0.75 19.28
N GLU A 279 7.55 -0.54 18.00
CA GLU A 279 8.53 -0.21 16.95
C GLU A 279 9.31 1.08 17.29
N VAL A 280 8.60 2.14 17.70
CA VAL A 280 9.20 3.44 18.07
C VAL A 280 10.06 3.34 19.32
N ASN A 281 9.63 2.59 20.34
CA ASN A 281 10.44 2.38 21.54
C ASN A 281 11.70 1.55 21.24
N ALA A 282 11.59 0.54 20.37
CA ALA A 282 12.72 -0.31 19.97
C ALA A 282 13.78 0.44 19.15
N SER A 283 13.36 1.43 18.35
CA SER A 283 14.29 2.23 17.52
C SER A 283 15.16 3.19 18.33
N GLY A 284 14.70 3.60 19.52
CA GLY A 284 15.37 4.62 20.35
C GLY A 284 15.52 5.97 19.64
N ASP A 285 14.67 6.25 18.65
CA ASP A 285 14.73 7.47 17.85
C ASP A 285 13.86 8.58 18.44
N ALA A 286 14.49 9.73 18.75
CA ALA A 286 13.81 10.86 19.39
C ALA A 286 12.78 11.53 18.47
N GLU A 287 13.03 11.55 17.16
CA GLU A 287 12.11 12.15 16.19
C GLU A 287 10.91 11.22 15.94
N ALA A 288 11.15 9.91 15.85
CA ALA A 288 10.09 8.90 15.82
C ALA A 288 9.19 9.01 17.06
N LYS A 289 9.78 9.16 18.25
CA LYS A 289 9.04 9.32 19.51
C LYS A 289 8.23 10.62 19.55
N ALA A 290 8.79 11.74 19.10
CA ALA A 290 8.07 13.01 19.03
C ALA A 290 6.85 12.93 18.10
N LYS A 291 6.99 12.28 16.94
CA LYS A 291 5.89 12.08 15.98
C LYS A 291 4.84 11.11 16.49
N PHE A 292 5.26 10.08 17.23
CA PHE A 292 4.33 9.20 17.94
C PHE A 292 3.52 10.00 18.97
N ASP A 293 4.15 10.85 19.78
CA ASP A 293 3.48 11.61 20.83
C ASP A 293 2.51 12.65 20.26
N GLU A 294 2.84 13.27 19.13
CA GLU A 294 1.93 14.12 18.37
C GLU A 294 0.67 13.36 17.92
N SER A 295 0.86 12.14 17.39
CA SER A 295 -0.25 11.26 17.03
C SER A 295 -1.06 10.81 18.24
N ASP A 296 -0.39 10.48 19.35
CA ASP A 296 -1.03 9.98 20.56
C ASP A 296 -1.99 10.99 21.16
N LYS A 297 -1.65 12.29 21.14
CA LYS A 297 -2.58 13.35 21.57
C LYS A 297 -3.90 13.33 20.79
N LEU A 298 -3.85 13.16 19.48
CA LEU A 298 -5.03 13.08 18.61
C LEU A 298 -5.83 11.80 18.87
N TYR A 299 -5.16 10.70 19.21
CA TYR A 299 -5.82 9.48 19.68
C TYR A 299 -6.57 9.72 21.00
N GLN A 300 -5.95 10.37 21.99
CA GLN A 300 -6.63 10.66 23.27
C GLN A 300 -7.82 11.61 23.10
N GLU A 301 -7.70 12.59 22.19
CA GLU A 301 -8.83 13.44 21.81
C GLU A 301 -9.97 12.62 21.20
N ALA A 302 -9.66 11.71 20.27
CA ALA A 302 -10.65 10.82 19.68
C ALA A 302 -11.33 9.92 20.72
N VAL A 303 -10.57 9.36 21.68
CA VAL A 303 -11.12 8.57 22.81
C VAL A 303 -12.14 9.41 23.58
N THR A 304 -11.79 10.64 23.92
CA THR A 304 -12.65 11.56 24.67
C THR A 304 -13.93 11.88 23.90
N LEU A 305 -13.82 12.15 22.60
CA LEU A 305 -14.96 12.48 21.76
C LEU A 305 -15.89 11.28 21.54
N VAL A 306 -15.36 10.07 21.39
CA VAL A 306 -16.19 8.85 21.36
C VAL A 306 -16.93 8.67 22.68
N ALA A 307 -16.27 8.88 23.82
CA ALA A 307 -16.93 8.78 25.12
C ALA A 307 -18.06 9.82 25.27
N GLN A 308 -17.83 11.06 24.85
CA GLN A 308 -18.87 12.10 24.83
C GLN A 308 -20.03 11.73 23.89
N ALA A 309 -19.74 11.12 22.75
CA ALA A 309 -20.75 10.68 21.80
C ALA A 309 -21.63 9.56 22.38
N LYS A 310 -21.03 8.58 23.06
CA LYS A 310 -21.78 7.53 23.79
C LYS A 310 -22.65 8.11 24.90
N ALA A 311 -22.10 9.01 25.71
CA ALA A 311 -22.84 9.64 26.80
C ALA A 311 -24.05 10.43 26.27
N ALA A 312 -23.88 11.14 25.15
CA ALA A 312 -24.99 11.83 24.48
C ALA A 312 -26.02 10.86 23.90
N LEU A 313 -25.59 9.69 23.40
CA LEU A 313 -26.49 8.64 22.94
C LEU A 313 -27.36 8.10 24.10
N GLU A 314 -26.74 7.82 25.25
CA GLU A 314 -27.45 7.39 26.47
C GLU A 314 -28.42 8.46 26.99
N ALA A 315 -28.01 9.73 26.90
CA ALA A 315 -28.85 10.87 27.25
C ALA A 315 -29.97 11.16 26.24
N LYS A 316 -30.05 10.38 25.15
CA LYS A 316 -30.99 10.58 24.04
C LYS A 316 -30.85 11.91 23.32
N ASP A 317 -29.68 12.54 23.44
CA ASP A 317 -29.31 13.72 22.65
C ASP A 317 -28.66 13.27 21.35
N TRP A 318 -29.50 12.87 20.41
CA TRP A 318 -29.09 12.32 19.11
C TRP A 318 -28.26 13.30 18.29
N LYS A 319 -28.54 14.60 18.42
CA LYS A 319 -27.76 15.65 17.75
C LYS A 319 -26.34 15.68 18.31
N LEU A 320 -26.22 15.80 19.63
CA LEU A 320 -24.92 15.89 20.28
C LEU A 320 -24.12 14.60 20.09
N ALA A 321 -24.76 13.43 20.15
CA ALA A 321 -24.12 12.14 19.88
C ALA A 321 -23.51 12.09 18.48
N TRP A 322 -24.27 12.50 17.47
CA TRP A 322 -23.81 12.56 16.08
C TRP A 322 -22.64 13.54 15.90
N ASP A 323 -22.76 14.76 16.43
CA ASP A 323 -21.75 15.81 16.30
C ASP A 323 -20.42 15.42 16.98
N LYS A 324 -20.50 14.80 18.16
CA LYS A 324 -19.33 14.29 18.88
C LYS A 324 -18.69 13.11 18.16
N ALA A 325 -19.48 12.21 17.58
CA ALA A 325 -18.95 11.11 16.78
C ALA A 325 -18.19 11.63 15.54
N ASN A 326 -18.71 12.65 14.85
CA ASN A 326 -18.01 13.28 13.71
C ASN A 326 -16.70 13.96 14.12
N SER A 327 -16.73 14.67 15.26
CA SER A 327 -15.54 15.28 15.81
C SER A 327 -14.47 14.21 16.13
N ALA A 328 -14.89 13.06 16.69
CA ALA A 328 -13.99 11.95 16.96
C ALA A 328 -13.34 11.41 15.68
N PHE A 329 -14.14 11.24 14.61
CA PHE A 329 -13.63 10.82 13.30
C PHE A 329 -12.55 11.77 12.75
N LYS A 330 -12.74 13.08 12.89
CA LYS A 330 -11.76 14.08 12.48
C LYS A 330 -10.43 13.91 13.22
N ALA A 331 -10.46 13.74 14.54
CA ALA A 331 -9.26 13.49 15.34
C ALA A 331 -8.57 12.17 14.94
N MET A 332 -9.34 11.09 14.74
CA MET A 332 -8.85 9.77 14.28
C MET A 332 -8.20 9.78 12.90
N VAL A 333 -8.58 10.73 12.06
CA VAL A 333 -7.99 10.91 10.74
C VAL A 333 -6.67 11.66 10.84
N GLN A 334 -6.67 12.76 11.59
CA GLN A 334 -5.45 13.55 11.84
C GLN A 334 -4.36 12.72 12.54
N PHE A 335 -4.75 11.73 13.36
CA PHE A 335 -3.85 10.74 13.96
C PHE A 335 -2.88 10.11 12.94
N HIS A 336 -3.34 9.81 11.72
CA HIS A 336 -2.63 8.93 10.80
C HIS A 336 -1.31 9.50 10.26
N GLY A 337 -1.26 10.81 10.00
CA GLY A 337 -0.11 11.48 9.38
C GLY A 337 1.14 11.40 10.25
N PRO A 338 1.12 11.92 11.48
CA PRO A 338 2.24 11.82 12.41
C PRO A 338 2.60 10.36 12.74
N MET A 339 1.60 9.46 12.81
CA MET A 339 1.83 8.05 13.08
C MET A 339 2.65 7.33 12.01
N LEU A 340 2.39 7.64 10.74
CA LEU A 340 3.18 7.09 9.63
C LEU A 340 4.61 7.59 9.69
N ARG A 341 4.82 8.89 9.97
CA ARG A 341 6.17 9.45 10.13
C ARG A 341 6.92 8.82 11.30
N ALA A 342 6.23 8.57 12.42
CA ALA A 342 6.81 7.87 13.57
C ALA A 342 7.34 6.48 13.19
N ARG A 343 6.54 5.70 12.46
CA ARG A 343 6.92 4.36 12.00
C ARG A 343 8.05 4.39 10.99
N VAL A 344 7.97 5.26 9.97
CA VAL A 344 9.02 5.37 8.95
C VAL A 344 10.36 5.76 9.58
N ASN A 345 10.35 6.73 10.50
CA ASN A 345 11.57 7.13 11.21
C ASN A 345 12.12 5.99 12.09
N ALA A 346 11.26 5.12 12.63
CA ALA A 346 11.68 3.93 13.36
C ALA A 346 12.30 2.85 12.44
N GLU A 347 11.72 2.58 11.26
CA GLU A 347 12.19 1.57 10.28
C GLU A 347 13.54 1.96 9.62
N VAL A 348 13.73 3.23 9.26
CA VAL A 348 14.97 3.73 8.60
C VAL A 348 16.22 3.47 9.46
N LYS A 349 16.07 3.48 10.79
CA LYS A 349 17.18 3.21 11.71
C LYS A 349 17.43 1.72 11.93
N GLU A 350 16.40 0.88 11.85
CA GLU A 350 16.57 -0.57 11.97
C GLU A 350 17.34 -1.13 10.76
N GLU A 351 16.98 -0.70 9.55
CA GLU A 351 17.67 -1.12 8.32
C GLU A 351 19.12 -0.60 8.25
N THR A 352 19.38 0.61 8.77
CA THR A 352 20.76 1.12 8.89
C THR A 352 21.52 0.54 10.08
N ARG A 353 20.84 0.03 11.11
CA ARG A 353 21.44 -0.70 12.24
C ARG A 353 21.81 -2.12 11.83
N GLU A 354 20.93 -2.87 11.16
CA GLU A 354 21.24 -4.19 10.61
C GLU A 354 22.39 -4.10 9.60
N LYS A 355 22.33 -3.17 8.64
CA LYS A 355 23.45 -2.94 7.71
C LYS A 355 24.73 -2.51 8.43
N ARG A 356 24.67 -1.73 9.52
CA ARG A 356 25.86 -1.39 10.32
C ARG A 356 26.42 -2.57 11.08
N GLU A 357 25.59 -3.46 11.62
CA GLU A 357 26.05 -4.66 12.32
C GLU A 357 26.58 -5.71 11.34
N GLU A 358 25.97 -5.86 10.16
CA GLU A 358 26.48 -6.69 9.06
C GLU A 358 27.85 -6.18 8.57
N ILE A 359 27.97 -4.86 8.33
CA ILE A 359 29.26 -4.24 7.95
C ILE A 359 30.28 -4.37 9.09
N LYS A 360 29.89 -4.27 10.36
CA LYS A 360 30.82 -4.45 11.49
C LYS A 360 31.34 -5.88 11.58
N GLU A 361 30.49 -6.89 11.42
CA GLU A 361 30.92 -8.29 11.44
C GLU A 361 31.74 -8.62 10.18
N GLU A 362 31.38 -8.10 9.00
CA GLU A 362 32.19 -8.24 7.77
C GLU A 362 33.58 -7.58 7.94
N VAL A 363 33.64 -6.37 8.50
CA VAL A 363 34.90 -5.67 8.80
C VAL A 363 35.72 -6.44 9.84
N LYS A 364 35.08 -7.03 10.85
CA LYS A 364 35.73 -7.83 11.89
C LYS A 364 36.30 -9.14 11.35
N GLU A 365 35.55 -9.88 10.54
CA GLU A 365 36.01 -11.11 9.86
C GLU A 365 37.17 -10.80 8.89
N ARG A 366 37.08 -9.68 8.17
CA ARG A 366 38.14 -9.21 7.28
C ARG A 366 39.38 -8.75 8.04
N LEU A 367 39.23 -8.14 9.21
CA LEU A 367 40.34 -7.83 10.11
C LEU A 367 40.98 -9.12 10.67
N GLU A 368 40.19 -10.08 11.12
CA GLU A 368 40.67 -11.35 11.69
C GLU A 368 41.42 -12.22 10.67
N SER A 369 41.03 -12.17 9.40
CA SER A 369 41.73 -12.86 8.30
C SER A 369 43.02 -12.17 7.85
N VAL A 370 43.09 -10.84 7.94
CA VAL A 370 44.26 -10.06 7.47
C VAL A 370 45.32 -9.89 8.55
N ILE A 371 44.96 -9.88 9.83
CA ILE A 371 45.90 -9.73 10.97
C ILE A 371 47.03 -10.79 10.96
N PRO A 372 46.79 -12.08 10.66
CA PRO A 372 47.85 -13.08 10.57
C PRO A 372 48.86 -12.80 9.45
N GLU A 373 48.39 -12.40 8.26
CA GLU A 373 49.25 -12.06 7.13
C GLU A 373 50.10 -10.83 7.40
N ILE A 374 49.52 -9.79 8.02
CA ILE A 374 50.26 -8.59 8.44
C ILE A 374 51.35 -8.96 9.46
N ARG A 375 51.06 -9.86 10.42
CA ARG A 375 52.07 -10.32 11.40
C ARG A 375 53.19 -11.12 10.77
N VAL A 376 52.89 -11.96 9.77
CA VAL A 376 53.90 -12.74 9.04
C VAL A 376 54.79 -11.79 8.24
N ARG A 377 54.19 -10.90 7.45
CA ARG A 377 54.93 -9.94 6.62
C ARG A 377 55.79 -8.99 7.44
N ALA A 378 55.27 -8.51 8.57
CA ALA A 378 56.04 -7.67 9.50
C ALA A 378 57.22 -8.43 10.13
N ARG A 379 57.10 -9.75 10.38
CA ARG A 379 58.22 -10.58 10.86
C ARG A 379 59.26 -10.83 9.78
N GLU A 380 58.82 -11.05 8.54
CA GLU A 380 59.71 -11.24 7.38
C GLU A 380 60.49 -9.96 7.05
N ASP A 381 59.82 -8.80 7.03
CA ASP A 381 60.47 -7.49 6.83
C ASP A 381 61.46 -7.17 7.95
N LEU A 382 61.10 -7.47 9.21
CA LEU A 382 62.01 -7.28 10.34
C LEU A 382 63.23 -8.19 10.26
N LYS A 383 63.04 -9.44 9.82
CA LYS A 383 64.13 -10.41 9.63
C LYS A 383 65.06 -9.98 8.49
N ALA A 384 64.50 -9.56 7.36
CA ALA A 384 65.28 -9.05 6.23
C ALA A 384 66.13 -7.83 6.62
N ARG A 385 65.58 -6.89 7.39
CA ARG A 385 66.33 -5.73 7.91
C ARG A 385 67.43 -6.10 8.90
N LEU A 386 67.20 -7.12 9.72
CA LEU A 386 68.18 -7.66 10.66
C LEU A 386 69.32 -8.41 9.95
N ASP A 387 69.00 -9.09 8.85
CA ASP A 387 69.98 -9.80 8.04
C ASP A 387 70.83 -8.81 7.20
N GLU A 388 70.23 -7.75 6.63
CA GLU A 388 70.96 -6.64 5.97
C GLU A 388 71.93 -5.92 6.92
N GLN A 389 71.52 -5.68 8.18
CA GLN A 389 72.42 -5.05 9.15
C GLN A 389 73.64 -5.92 9.50
N LYS A 390 73.51 -7.25 9.47
CA LYS A 390 74.60 -8.19 9.75
C LYS A 390 75.56 -8.37 8.58
N GLU A 391 75.15 -8.07 7.36
CA GLU A 391 76.03 -8.08 6.18
C GLU A 391 76.84 -6.78 6.03
N THR A 392 76.49 -5.73 6.79
CA THR A 392 77.18 -4.43 6.79
C THR A 392 78.14 -4.20 7.96
N GLU A 393 78.26 -5.15 8.90
CA GLU A 393 79.29 -5.22 9.95
C GLU A 393 80.35 -6.28 9.58
#